data_AF-A0A645A0T7-F1
#
_entry.id   AF-A0A645A0T7-F1
#
_cell.length_a   1.000
_cell.length_b   1.000
_cell.length_c   1.000
_cell.angle_alpha   90.00
_cell.angle_beta   90.00
_cell.angle_gamma   90.00
#
_symmetry.space_group_name_H-M   'P 1'
#
loop_
_entity.id
_entity.type
_entity.pdbx_description
1 polymer ?
#
loop_
_entity_poly.entity_id
_entity_poly.type
_entity_poly.pdbx_seq_one_letter_code
_entity_poly.pdbx_strand_id
1 'polypeptide(L)'
;MIIDFNFNDDKLDFLWKEYQNKRNLGLKKDSNSLLNQFINQLKDKYINEEFVRFILGKVYDENVEFDLQYPLLKHIIFPVLVNDYKEKRMPAIRWLWQIPYIDEECNLKIDELVGSEELRETILLLALKVDKNDIISQQLLLHYYVSYLEFGIHELPQGLLISLDEGFEIVKKIEELIVKYKYDNLLVELITNAIYLYERLFSEWKEYKSQNEIKYFEIWCEMNNFDYCDCRAKVMSIPRIH
;
A
#
# COMPACT_ATOMS: atom_id res chain seq x y z
N MET A 1 3.41 18.87 13.45
CA MET A 1 1.93 18.94 13.44
C MET A 1 1.40 18.29 14.73
N ILE A 2 0.21 18.66 15.21
CA ILE A 2 -0.41 18.03 16.39
C ILE A 2 -1.80 17.55 15.99
N ILE A 3 -2.06 16.25 16.16
CA ILE A 3 -3.37 15.63 16.05
C ILE A 3 -3.98 15.63 17.46
N ASP A 4 -5.06 16.39 17.66
CA ASP A 4 -5.72 16.51 18.97
C ASP A 4 -6.99 15.63 19.01
N PHE A 5 -7.03 14.70 19.96
CA PHE A 5 -8.17 13.84 20.26
C PHE A 5 -8.56 14.11 21.71
N ASN A 6 -9.84 14.36 21.97
CA ASN A 6 -10.32 14.59 23.32
C ASN A 6 -10.54 13.23 24.03
N PHE A 7 -9.64 12.86 24.94
CA PHE A 7 -9.76 11.64 25.72
C PHE A 7 -10.74 11.77 26.90
N ASN A 8 -11.23 12.99 27.20
CA ASN A 8 -11.91 13.34 28.45
C ASN A 8 -11.09 12.92 29.70
N ASP A 9 -9.76 12.94 29.58
CA ASP A 9 -8.81 12.60 30.62
C ASP A 9 -7.59 13.52 30.46
N ASP A 10 -7.45 14.49 31.37
CA ASP A 10 -6.41 15.51 31.34
C ASP A 10 -4.99 14.92 31.25
N LYS A 11 -4.79 13.73 31.81
CA LYS A 11 -3.49 13.07 31.85
C LYS A 11 -3.18 12.40 30.51
N LEU A 12 -4.16 11.74 29.90
CA LEU A 12 -4.02 11.20 28.54
C LEU A 12 -3.82 12.31 27.52
N ASP A 13 -4.62 13.38 27.60
CA ASP A 13 -4.49 14.56 26.74
C ASP A 13 -3.08 15.16 26.85
N PHE A 14 -2.57 15.32 28.07
CA PHE A 14 -1.21 15.81 28.32
C PHE A 14 -0.16 14.89 27.71
N LEU A 15 -0.23 13.59 27.99
CA LEU A 15 0.76 12.63 27.50
C LEU A 15 0.79 12.57 25.97
N TRP A 16 -0.37 12.60 25.32
CA TRP A 16 -0.48 12.57 23.87
C TRP A 16 0.08 13.84 23.22
N LYS A 17 -0.26 15.02 23.77
CA LYS A 17 0.26 16.31 23.28
C LYS A 17 1.77 16.42 23.48
N GLU A 18 2.26 16.06 24.66
CA GLU A 18 3.69 16.13 24.95
C GLU A 18 4.50 15.11 24.14
N TYR A 19 3.98 13.90 23.93
CA TYR A 19 4.59 12.93 23.03
C TYR A 19 4.83 13.54 21.63
N GLN A 20 3.79 14.15 21.05
CA GLN A 20 3.88 14.77 19.72
C GLN A 20 4.82 15.98 19.70
N ASN A 21 4.80 16.81 20.75
CA ASN A 21 5.73 17.94 20.90
C ASN A 21 7.20 17.46 20.91
N LYS A 22 7.52 16.48 21.77
CA LYS A 22 8.88 15.92 21.85
C LYS A 22 9.30 15.24 20.55
N ARG A 23 8.37 14.58 19.86
CA ARG A 23 8.63 13.96 18.56
C ARG A 23 8.96 15.01 17.49
N ASN A 24 8.16 16.07 17.41
CA ASN A 24 8.38 17.20 16.50
C ASN A 24 9.74 17.90 16.76
N LEU A 25 10.22 17.89 18.00
CA LEU A 25 11.55 18.40 18.38
C LEU A 25 12.70 17.42 18.13
N GLY A 26 12.43 16.22 17.62
CA GLY A 26 13.46 15.18 17.39
C GLY A 26 13.97 14.49 18.67
N LEU A 27 13.30 14.68 19.80
CA LEU A 27 13.70 14.11 21.10
C LEU A 27 13.20 12.66 21.24
N LYS A 28 13.86 11.73 20.53
CA LYS A 28 13.41 10.32 20.40
C LYS A 28 13.23 9.59 21.74
N LYS A 29 14.16 9.76 22.69
CA LYS A 29 14.11 9.06 23.99
C LYS A 29 12.91 9.51 24.83
N ASP A 30 12.69 10.82 24.88
CA ASP A 30 11.62 11.42 25.67
C ASP A 30 10.25 11.15 25.06
N SER A 31 10.14 11.31 23.73
CA SER A 31 8.89 10.97 23.00
C SER A 31 8.52 9.50 23.17
N ASN A 32 9.46 8.56 23.04
CA ASN A 32 9.17 7.15 23.25
C ASN A 32 8.76 6.83 24.70
N SER A 33 9.35 7.51 25.69
CA SER A 33 8.95 7.38 27.10
C SER A 33 7.51 7.84 27.31
N LEU A 34 7.14 9.00 26.76
CA LEU A 34 5.78 9.54 26.84
C LEU A 34 4.77 8.66 26.11
N LEU A 35 5.11 8.15 24.93
CA LEU A 35 4.25 7.23 24.18
C LEU A 35 3.97 5.94 24.97
N ASN A 36 4.99 5.36 25.60
CA ASN A 36 4.80 4.17 26.44
C ASN A 36 3.94 4.47 27.66
N GLN A 37 4.10 5.65 28.29
CA GLN A 37 3.24 6.07 29.40
C GLN A 37 1.80 6.27 28.96
N PHE A 38 1.58 6.87 27.79
CA PHE A 38 0.27 7.03 27.17
C PHE A 38 -0.39 5.65 26.94
N ILE A 39 0.30 4.73 26.26
CA ILE A 39 -0.19 3.37 25.98
C ILE A 39 -0.55 2.63 27.28
N ASN A 40 0.29 2.72 28.31
CA ASN A 40 0.03 2.05 29.59
C ASN A 40 -1.19 2.60 30.35
N GLN A 41 -1.59 3.84 30.06
CA GLN A 41 -2.75 4.49 30.68
C GLN A 41 -4.02 4.32 29.87
N LEU A 42 -3.89 4.11 28.57
CA LEU A 42 -5.00 3.84 27.66
C LEU A 42 -5.54 2.41 27.88
N LYS A 43 -6.31 2.24 28.97
CA LYS A 43 -6.84 0.95 29.45
C LYS A 43 -8.28 0.66 29.00
N ASP A 44 -9.02 1.70 28.61
CA ASP A 44 -10.41 1.56 28.20
C ASP A 44 -10.50 1.12 26.73
N LYS A 45 -11.16 -0.02 26.49
CA LYS A 45 -11.32 -0.59 25.15
C LYS A 45 -12.13 0.32 24.22
N TYR A 46 -13.17 1.00 24.71
CA TYR A 46 -14.02 1.84 23.88
C TYR A 46 -13.27 3.10 23.43
N ILE A 47 -12.54 3.74 24.35
CA ILE A 47 -11.68 4.89 24.04
C ILE A 47 -10.61 4.49 23.01
N ASN A 48 -10.06 3.27 23.10
CA ASN A 48 -9.11 2.76 22.10
C ASN A 48 -9.71 2.70 20.70
N GLU A 49 -10.95 2.21 20.55
CA GLU A 49 -11.59 2.06 19.24
C GLU A 49 -11.88 3.41 18.59
N GLU A 50 -12.43 4.37 19.33
CA GLU A 50 -12.68 5.73 18.83
C GLU A 50 -11.39 6.46 18.48
N PHE A 51 -10.37 6.36 19.33
CA PHE A 51 -9.06 6.96 19.11
C PHE A 51 -8.37 6.41 17.86
N VAL A 52 -8.39 5.08 17.67
CA VAL A 52 -7.82 4.43 16.48
C VAL A 52 -8.54 4.90 15.22
N ARG A 53 -9.88 4.92 15.22
CA ARG A 53 -10.67 5.40 14.08
C ARG A 53 -10.38 6.85 13.76
N PHE A 54 -10.24 7.69 14.78
CA PHE A 54 -9.89 9.09 14.62
C PHE A 54 -8.50 9.27 13.99
N ILE A 55 -7.46 8.64 14.56
CA ILE A 55 -6.10 8.77 14.04
C ILE A 55 -5.98 8.24 12.62
N LEU A 56 -6.55 7.06 12.35
CA LEU A 56 -6.45 6.46 11.02
C LEU A 56 -7.25 7.24 9.97
N GLY A 57 -8.40 7.79 10.34
CA GLY A 57 -9.12 8.73 9.50
C GLY A 57 -8.29 9.97 9.17
N LYS A 58 -7.59 10.56 10.17
CA LYS A 58 -6.66 11.66 9.91
C LYS A 58 -5.54 11.27 8.97
N VAL A 59 -4.85 10.17 9.24
CA VAL A 59 -3.65 9.75 8.51
C VAL A 59 -4.00 9.34 7.08
N TYR A 60 -5.02 8.48 6.90
CA TYR A 60 -5.28 7.80 5.63
C TYR A 60 -6.44 8.39 4.82
N ASP A 61 -7.42 9.03 5.46
CA ASP A 61 -8.56 9.60 4.74
C ASP A 61 -8.39 11.10 4.50
N GLU A 62 -7.78 11.80 5.46
CA GLU A 62 -7.46 13.24 5.37
C GLU A 62 -6.01 13.53 4.96
N ASN A 63 -5.20 12.50 4.72
CA ASN A 63 -3.79 12.60 4.32
C ASN A 63 -2.93 13.48 5.26
N VAL A 64 -3.21 13.41 6.57
CA VAL A 64 -2.43 14.11 7.59
C VAL A 64 -1.08 13.41 7.76
N GLU A 65 0.01 14.14 7.51
CA GLU A 65 1.36 13.63 7.71
C GLU A 65 1.63 13.36 9.20
N PHE A 66 1.58 12.07 9.57
CA PHE A 66 1.79 11.62 10.94
C PHE A 66 2.43 10.23 10.96
N ASP A 67 3.57 10.13 11.65
CA ASP A 67 4.37 8.91 11.72
C ASP A 67 3.85 7.98 12.83
N LEU A 68 3.10 6.95 12.44
CA LEU A 68 2.55 5.93 13.34
C LEU A 68 3.68 5.05 13.91
N GLN A 69 4.13 5.37 15.13
CA GLN A 69 5.22 4.63 15.75
C GLN A 69 4.83 3.19 16.10
N TYR A 70 5.80 2.28 15.99
CA TYR A 70 5.62 0.86 16.28
C TYR A 70 4.90 0.54 17.61
N PRO A 71 5.22 1.16 18.77
CA PRO A 71 4.48 0.87 20.00
C PRO A 71 2.99 1.19 19.90
N LEU A 72 2.62 2.29 19.22
CA LEU A 72 1.23 2.68 19.00
C LEU A 72 0.53 1.68 18.08
N LEU A 73 1.21 1.30 16.99
CA LEU A 73 0.72 0.29 16.04
C LEU A 73 0.43 -1.03 16.76
N LYS A 74 1.42 -1.59 17.44
CA LYS A 74 1.37 -2.90 18.09
C LYS A 74 0.34 -3.00 19.21
N HIS A 75 0.32 -2.02 20.10
CA HIS A 75 -0.42 -2.14 21.36
C HIS A 75 -1.84 -1.57 21.30
N ILE A 76 -2.10 -0.62 20.39
CA ILE A 76 -3.38 0.09 20.33
C ILE A 76 -4.08 -0.13 18.97
N ILE A 77 -3.41 0.20 17.85
CA ILE A 77 -4.05 0.21 16.52
C ILE A 77 -4.38 -1.20 16.03
N PHE A 78 -3.40 -2.10 16.00
CA PHE A 78 -3.60 -3.44 15.45
C PHE A 78 -4.67 -4.26 16.19
N PRO A 79 -4.73 -4.29 17.54
CA PRO A 79 -5.81 -4.99 18.24
C PRO A 79 -7.21 -4.56 17.79
N VAL A 80 -7.41 -3.26 17.53
CA VAL A 80 -8.67 -2.73 17.01
C VAL A 80 -8.90 -3.17 15.56
N LEU A 81 -7.91 -2.99 14.69
CA LEU A 81 -8.03 -3.33 13.27
C LEU A 81 -8.25 -4.83 13.03
N VAL A 82 -7.61 -5.70 13.82
CA VAL A 82 -7.81 -7.17 13.71
C VAL A 82 -9.24 -7.53 14.09
N ASN A 83 -9.82 -6.89 15.11
CA ASN A 83 -11.22 -7.10 15.47
C ASN A 83 -12.15 -6.62 14.35
N ASP A 84 -11.94 -5.40 13.87
CA ASP A 84 -12.76 -4.81 12.80
C ASP A 84 -12.61 -5.58 11.47
N TYR A 85 -11.46 -6.17 11.18
CA TYR A 85 -11.24 -7.07 10.04
C TYR A 85 -12.10 -8.33 10.14
N LYS A 86 -12.09 -9.01 11.30
CA LYS A 86 -12.93 -10.19 11.56
C LYS A 86 -14.41 -9.88 11.45
N GLU A 87 -14.81 -8.70 11.91
CA GLU A 87 -16.18 -8.20 11.86
C GLU A 87 -16.54 -7.55 10.52
N LYS A 88 -15.61 -7.52 9.56
CA LYS A 88 -15.79 -6.98 8.21
C LYS A 88 -16.28 -5.52 8.20
N ARG A 89 -15.62 -4.65 8.95
CA ARG A 89 -16.00 -3.23 9.08
C ARG A 89 -15.13 -2.32 8.20
N MET A 90 -15.79 -1.49 7.40
CA MET A 90 -15.15 -0.40 6.68
C MET A 90 -15.12 0.88 7.55
N PRO A 91 -14.11 1.77 7.40
CA PRO A 91 -12.94 1.65 6.51
C PRO A 91 -11.77 0.86 7.10
N ALA A 92 -11.92 0.23 8.27
CA ALA A 92 -10.83 -0.44 8.98
C ALA A 92 -10.10 -1.54 8.18
N ILE A 93 -10.81 -2.31 7.34
CA ILE A 93 -10.18 -3.30 6.44
C ILE A 93 -9.21 -2.59 5.48
N ARG A 94 -9.61 -1.45 4.91
CA ARG A 94 -8.74 -0.64 4.04
C ARG A 94 -7.55 -0.09 4.81
N TRP A 95 -7.76 0.49 5.98
CA TRP A 95 -6.66 1.02 6.79
C TRP A 95 -5.65 -0.06 7.18
N LEU A 96 -6.11 -1.29 7.43
CA LEU A 96 -5.21 -2.42 7.67
C LEU A 96 -4.24 -2.61 6.50
N TRP A 97 -4.70 -2.51 5.26
CA TRP A 97 -3.82 -2.60 4.07
C TRP A 97 -2.80 -1.45 3.98
N GLN A 98 -3.19 -0.24 4.39
CA GLN A 98 -2.38 0.98 4.28
C GLN A 98 -1.26 1.08 5.33
N ILE A 99 -1.24 0.20 6.34
CA ILE A 99 -0.15 0.17 7.31
C ILE A 99 1.10 -0.45 6.65
N PRO A 100 2.24 0.26 6.61
CA PRO A 100 3.50 -0.32 6.17
C PRO A 100 4.00 -1.31 7.24
N TYR A 101 4.65 -2.40 6.85
CA TYR A 101 5.31 -3.39 7.75
C TYR A 101 4.39 -4.33 8.55
N ILE A 102 3.31 -4.77 7.92
CA ILE A 102 2.39 -5.75 8.51
C ILE A 102 3.06 -7.09 8.88
N ASP A 103 4.11 -7.52 8.13
CA ASP A 103 4.52 -8.93 8.14
C ASP A 103 5.73 -9.31 9.03
N GLU A 104 6.69 -8.42 9.30
CA GLU A 104 7.94 -8.82 10.00
C GLU A 104 8.07 -8.27 11.44
N GLU A 105 7.84 -6.98 11.66
CA GLU A 105 8.14 -6.37 12.97
C GLU A 105 7.02 -6.58 13.99
N CYS A 106 5.78 -6.71 13.54
CA CYS A 106 4.61 -6.67 14.41
C CYS A 106 4.35 -7.99 15.13
N ASN A 107 5.01 -9.09 14.72
CA ASN A 107 4.74 -10.45 15.20
C ASN A 107 3.25 -10.84 15.08
N LEU A 108 2.53 -10.12 14.22
CA LEU A 108 1.18 -10.42 13.81
C LEU A 108 1.36 -11.18 12.52
N LYS A 109 1.28 -12.50 12.60
CA LYS A 109 1.22 -13.34 11.41
C LYS A 109 -0.12 -13.08 10.76
N ILE A 110 -0.20 -12.07 9.91
CA ILE A 110 -1.41 -11.85 9.13
C ILE A 110 -1.62 -13.04 8.18
N ASP A 111 -0.56 -13.80 7.88
CA ASP A 111 -0.60 -15.15 7.32
C ASP A 111 -1.58 -16.10 8.05
N GLU A 112 -1.70 -16.01 9.38
CA GLU A 112 -2.67 -16.80 10.17
C GLU A 112 -4.11 -16.27 10.06
N LEU A 113 -4.28 -15.01 9.66
CA LEU A 113 -5.59 -14.40 9.40
C LEU A 113 -6.08 -14.64 7.96
N VAL A 114 -5.18 -14.76 6.98
CA VAL A 114 -5.55 -14.63 5.56
C VAL A 114 -4.81 -15.53 4.55
N GLY A 115 -3.76 -16.27 4.94
CA GLY A 115 -2.98 -17.12 4.02
C GLY A 115 -1.85 -16.35 3.31
N SER A 116 -0.70 -17.00 3.15
CA SER A 116 0.64 -16.37 3.18
C SER A 116 1.20 -15.76 1.88
N GLU A 117 0.46 -15.64 0.77
CA GLU A 117 1.03 -15.08 -0.48
C GLU A 117 0.16 -14.03 -1.19
N GLU A 118 -1.14 -13.94 -0.90
CA GLU A 118 -2.07 -13.01 -1.57
C GLU A 118 -2.65 -11.97 -0.61
N LEU A 119 -1.99 -11.75 0.52
CA LEU A 119 -2.56 -11.02 1.65
C LEU A 119 -3.03 -9.61 1.27
N ARG A 120 -2.19 -8.86 0.55
CA ARG A 120 -2.47 -7.46 0.20
C ARG A 120 -3.60 -7.34 -0.84
N GLU A 121 -3.60 -8.18 -1.87
CA GLU A 121 -4.72 -8.24 -2.83
C GLU A 121 -6.01 -8.63 -2.10
N THR A 122 -5.95 -9.68 -1.27
CA THR A 122 -7.11 -10.24 -0.56
C THR A 122 -7.74 -9.24 0.40
N ILE A 123 -6.96 -8.43 1.11
CA ILE A 123 -7.52 -7.40 2.01
C ILE A 123 -8.34 -6.37 1.21
N LEU A 124 -7.82 -5.88 0.07
CA LEU A 124 -8.53 -4.89 -0.76
C LEU A 124 -9.74 -5.51 -1.47
N LEU A 125 -9.63 -6.75 -1.95
CA LEU A 125 -10.77 -7.49 -2.50
C LEU A 125 -11.86 -7.70 -1.44
N LEU A 126 -11.49 -7.99 -0.19
CA LEU A 126 -12.43 -8.07 0.93
C LEU A 126 -13.07 -6.71 1.22
N ALA A 127 -12.28 -5.62 1.26
CA ALA A 127 -12.80 -4.27 1.46
C ALA A 127 -13.87 -3.95 0.40
N LEU A 128 -13.59 -4.22 -0.87
CA LEU A 128 -14.53 -3.99 -1.99
C LEU A 128 -15.71 -4.97 -2.02
N LYS A 129 -15.59 -6.12 -1.37
CA LYS A 129 -16.71 -7.04 -1.16
C LYS A 129 -17.66 -6.53 -0.08
N VAL A 130 -17.12 -5.88 0.96
CA VAL A 130 -17.90 -5.28 2.05
C VAL A 130 -18.53 -3.97 1.62
N ASP A 131 -17.74 -3.07 1.01
CA ASP A 131 -18.21 -1.82 0.42
C ASP A 131 -17.67 -1.66 -1.01
N LYS A 132 -18.52 -2.01 -1.98
CA LYS A 132 -18.18 -1.93 -3.41
C LYS A 132 -17.99 -0.49 -3.92
N ASN A 133 -18.47 0.51 -3.18
CA ASN A 133 -18.44 1.90 -3.59
C ASN A 133 -17.27 2.66 -2.93
N ASP A 134 -16.45 2.01 -2.12
CA ASP A 134 -15.31 2.65 -1.46
C ASP A 134 -14.23 3.02 -2.49
N ILE A 135 -14.26 4.28 -2.94
CA ILE A 135 -13.40 4.80 -4.03
C ILE A 135 -11.92 4.62 -3.70
N ILE A 136 -11.53 4.83 -2.44
CA ILE A 136 -10.13 4.71 -2.03
C ILE A 136 -9.68 3.25 -2.15
N SER A 137 -10.47 2.26 -1.71
CA SER A 137 -10.11 0.84 -1.92
C SER A 137 -10.02 0.47 -3.40
N GLN A 138 -10.88 1.05 -4.26
CA GLN A 138 -10.82 0.83 -5.71
C GLN A 138 -9.50 1.37 -6.28
N GLN A 139 -9.10 2.58 -5.86
CA GLN A 139 -7.86 3.24 -6.28
C GLN A 139 -6.62 2.49 -5.78
N LEU A 140 -6.62 2.05 -4.52
CA LEU A 140 -5.53 1.28 -3.93
C LEU A 140 -5.35 -0.07 -4.61
N LEU A 141 -6.43 -0.76 -5.01
CA LEU A 141 -6.33 -2.04 -5.72
C LEU A 141 -5.76 -1.87 -7.13
N LEU A 142 -6.19 -0.83 -7.83
CA LEU A 142 -5.63 -0.47 -9.12
C LEU A 142 -4.13 -0.14 -9.00
N HIS A 143 -3.76 0.67 -8.01
CA HIS A 143 -2.37 1.02 -7.73
C HIS A 143 -1.52 -0.21 -7.38
N TYR A 144 -2.06 -1.16 -6.62
CA TYR A 144 -1.39 -2.41 -6.29
C TYR A 144 -0.99 -3.19 -7.55
N TYR A 145 -1.91 -3.39 -8.49
CA TYR A 145 -1.61 -4.10 -9.73
C TYR A 145 -0.63 -3.36 -10.65
N VAL A 146 -0.80 -2.04 -10.80
CA VAL A 146 0.13 -1.22 -11.60
C VAL A 146 1.54 -1.29 -11.01
N SER A 147 1.67 -1.13 -9.68
CA SER A 147 2.97 -1.20 -9.00
C SER A 147 3.63 -2.57 -9.13
N TYR A 148 2.85 -3.65 -9.16
CA TYR A 148 3.37 -4.99 -9.36
C TYR A 148 3.94 -5.19 -10.76
N LEU A 149 3.27 -4.65 -11.79
CA LEU A 149 3.81 -4.65 -13.15
C LEU A 149 5.07 -3.76 -13.27
N GLU A 150 5.06 -2.56 -12.66
CA GLU A 150 6.25 -1.68 -12.59
C GLU A 150 7.47 -2.40 -11.99
N PHE A 151 7.25 -3.12 -10.88
CA PHE A 151 8.29 -3.93 -10.24
C PHE A 151 8.82 -5.03 -11.18
N GLY A 152 7.92 -5.72 -11.90
CA GLY A 152 8.30 -6.71 -12.90
C GLY A 152 9.19 -6.12 -14.01
N ILE A 153 8.84 -4.93 -14.54
CA ILE A 153 9.66 -4.26 -15.56
C ILE A 153 11.02 -3.84 -15.02
N HIS A 154 11.07 -3.29 -13.81
CA HIS A 154 12.32 -2.78 -13.22
C HIS A 154 13.44 -3.83 -13.27
N GLU A 155 13.06 -5.10 -13.17
CA GLU A 155 13.96 -6.23 -13.00
C GLU A 155 14.17 -7.03 -14.29
N LEU A 156 13.39 -6.76 -15.36
CA LEU A 156 13.49 -7.44 -16.67
C LEU A 156 14.92 -7.58 -17.23
N PRO A 157 15.82 -6.56 -17.14
CA PRO A 157 17.19 -6.68 -17.62
C PRO A 157 18.01 -7.74 -16.87
N GLN A 158 17.69 -7.95 -15.59
CA GLN A 158 18.35 -8.92 -14.71
C GLN A 158 17.67 -10.29 -14.75
N GLY A 159 16.37 -10.34 -15.04
CA GLY A 159 15.58 -11.56 -15.18
C GLY A 159 14.08 -11.31 -15.04
N LEU A 160 13.29 -12.34 -15.28
CA LEU A 160 11.85 -12.29 -14.97
C LEU A 160 11.68 -12.55 -13.47
N LEU A 161 11.29 -11.52 -12.70
CA LEU A 161 10.80 -11.73 -11.33
C LEU A 161 9.33 -12.14 -11.29
N ILE A 162 8.58 -11.77 -12.32
CA ILE A 162 7.21 -12.22 -12.56
C ILE A 162 7.20 -12.95 -13.89
N SER A 163 6.50 -14.08 -13.95
CA SER A 163 6.34 -14.80 -15.22
C SER A 163 5.52 -13.96 -16.20
N LEU A 164 5.69 -14.22 -17.50
CA LEU A 164 4.91 -13.53 -18.53
C LEU A 164 3.41 -13.77 -18.36
N ASP A 165 3.02 -15.00 -18.01
CA ASP A 165 1.62 -15.37 -17.79
C ASP A 165 1.01 -14.62 -16.60
N GLU A 166 1.75 -14.48 -15.49
CA GLU A 166 1.32 -13.65 -14.35
C GLU A 166 1.17 -12.18 -14.76
N GLY A 167 2.11 -11.65 -15.56
CA GLY A 167 2.03 -10.29 -16.09
C GLY A 167 0.75 -10.05 -16.90
N PHE A 168 0.41 -10.97 -17.81
CA PHE A 168 -0.82 -10.88 -18.62
C PHE A 168 -2.10 -11.00 -17.77
N GLU A 169 -2.12 -11.88 -16.76
CA GLU A 169 -3.26 -11.97 -15.84
C GLU A 169 -3.46 -10.66 -15.05
N ILE A 170 -2.39 -9.99 -14.64
CA ILE A 170 -2.49 -8.70 -13.95
C ILE A 170 -2.99 -7.60 -14.88
N VAL A 171 -2.52 -7.56 -16.14
CA VAL A 171 -3.06 -6.66 -17.17
C VAL A 171 -4.57 -6.82 -17.29
N LYS A 172 -5.04 -8.07 -17.42
CA LYS A 172 -6.47 -8.36 -17.51
C LYS A 172 -7.24 -7.91 -16.26
N LYS A 173 -6.71 -8.14 -15.05
CA LYS A 173 -7.30 -7.64 -13.80
C LYS A 173 -7.45 -6.11 -13.82
N ILE A 174 -6.45 -5.38 -14.32
CA ILE A 174 -6.51 -3.92 -14.45
C ILE A 174 -7.62 -3.49 -15.42
N GLU A 175 -7.70 -4.10 -16.60
CA GLU A 175 -8.76 -3.80 -17.57
C GLU A 175 -10.16 -4.05 -17.00
N GLU A 176 -10.34 -5.16 -16.29
CA GLU A 176 -11.60 -5.49 -15.61
C GLU A 176 -11.98 -4.42 -14.56
N LEU A 177 -11.01 -3.92 -13.79
CA LEU A 177 -11.23 -2.82 -12.84
C LEU A 177 -11.65 -1.53 -13.54
N ILE A 178 -11.00 -1.20 -14.65
CA ILE A 178 -11.31 0.01 -15.43
C ILE A 178 -12.77 0.00 -15.91
N VAL A 179 -13.19 -1.11 -16.51
CA VAL A 179 -14.56 -1.28 -17.00
C VAL A 179 -15.56 -1.25 -15.84
N LYS A 180 -15.22 -1.91 -14.72
CA LYS A 180 -16.11 -2.06 -13.56
C LYS A 180 -16.35 -0.73 -12.84
N TYR A 181 -15.31 0.05 -12.59
CA TYR A 181 -15.37 1.24 -11.73
C TYR A 181 -15.43 2.57 -12.49
N LYS A 182 -15.29 2.56 -13.82
CA LYS A 182 -15.46 3.74 -14.68
C LYS A 182 -14.61 4.93 -14.21
N TYR A 183 -13.30 4.71 -14.07
CA TYR A 183 -12.36 5.77 -13.70
C TYR A 183 -12.35 6.93 -14.73
N ASP A 184 -11.74 8.05 -14.34
CA ASP A 184 -11.56 9.20 -15.21
C ASP A 184 -10.81 8.85 -16.51
N ASN A 185 -11.21 9.47 -17.62
CA ASN A 185 -10.69 9.17 -18.95
C ASN A 185 -9.18 9.35 -19.05
N LEU A 186 -8.59 10.33 -18.37
CA LEU A 186 -7.15 10.55 -18.38
C LEU A 186 -6.41 9.40 -17.68
N LEU A 187 -6.94 8.93 -16.55
CA LEU A 187 -6.37 7.80 -15.83
C LEU A 187 -6.46 6.52 -16.68
N VAL A 188 -7.60 6.30 -17.34
CA VAL A 188 -7.79 5.17 -18.26
C VAL A 188 -6.79 5.22 -19.41
N GLU A 189 -6.57 6.38 -20.03
CA GLU A 189 -5.61 6.55 -21.11
C GLU A 189 -4.17 6.24 -20.65
N LEU A 190 -3.76 6.79 -19.51
CA LEU A 190 -2.43 6.55 -18.94
C LEU A 190 -2.18 5.07 -18.68
N ILE A 191 -3.15 4.38 -18.08
CA ILE A 191 -3.02 2.96 -17.75
C ILE A 191 -3.07 2.09 -19.02
N THR A 192 -3.91 2.42 -20.00
CA THR A 192 -3.97 1.68 -21.27
C THR A 192 -2.64 1.80 -22.03
N ASN A 193 -2.05 2.99 -22.06
CA ASN A 193 -0.73 3.20 -22.65
C ASN A 193 0.35 2.40 -21.92
N ALA A 194 0.27 2.33 -20.58
CA ALA A 194 1.17 1.51 -19.79
C ALA A 194 1.03 0.01 -20.11
N ILE A 195 -0.20 -0.51 -20.13
CA ILE A 195 -0.53 -1.88 -20.51
C ILE A 195 0.10 -2.24 -21.86
N TYR A 196 -0.09 -1.39 -22.87
CA TYR A 196 0.51 -1.60 -24.18
C TYR A 196 2.05 -1.71 -24.12
N LEU A 197 2.69 -0.87 -23.30
CA LEU A 197 4.13 -0.92 -23.09
C LEU A 197 4.56 -2.20 -22.35
N TYR A 198 3.79 -2.67 -21.36
CA TYR A 198 4.04 -3.94 -20.67
C TYR A 198 3.98 -5.13 -21.63
N GLU A 199 2.89 -5.26 -22.39
CA GLU A 199 2.70 -6.37 -23.33
C GLU A 199 3.80 -6.41 -24.39
N ARG A 200 4.20 -5.23 -24.89
CA ARG A 200 5.32 -5.12 -25.82
C ARG A 200 6.62 -5.58 -25.17
N LEU A 201 6.99 -5.04 -24.00
CA LEU A 201 8.22 -5.41 -23.30
C LEU A 201 8.32 -6.91 -22.99
N PHE A 202 7.21 -7.52 -22.56
CA PHE A 202 7.14 -8.96 -22.31
C PHE A 202 7.30 -9.79 -23.58
N SER A 203 6.73 -9.34 -24.70
CA SER A 203 6.89 -9.99 -25.99
C SER A 203 8.33 -9.91 -26.50
N GLU A 204 8.96 -8.73 -26.41
CA GLU A 204 10.35 -8.49 -26.82
C GLU A 204 11.33 -9.30 -25.96
N TRP A 205 11.10 -9.38 -24.64
CA TRP A 205 11.90 -10.23 -23.75
C TRP A 205 11.82 -11.70 -24.16
N LYS A 206 10.61 -12.19 -24.50
CA LYS A 206 10.39 -13.57 -24.93
C LYS A 206 11.16 -13.88 -26.21
N GLU A 207 11.17 -12.94 -27.15
CA GLU A 207 11.95 -13.04 -28.37
C GLU A 207 13.46 -13.08 -28.07
N TYR A 208 13.98 -12.11 -27.32
CA TYR A 208 15.38 -12.06 -26.89
C TYR A 208 15.87 -13.39 -26.30
N LYS A 209 15.08 -13.99 -25.42
CA LYS A 209 15.44 -15.26 -24.76
C LYS A 209 15.37 -16.48 -25.66
N SER A 210 14.56 -16.43 -26.73
CA SER A 210 14.55 -17.48 -27.74
C SER A 210 15.80 -17.49 -28.64
N GLN A 211 16.53 -16.36 -28.71
CA GLN A 211 17.64 -16.16 -29.63
C GLN A 211 19.00 -16.67 -29.11
N ASN A 212 19.09 -17.25 -27.90
CA ASN A 212 20.34 -17.66 -27.25
C ASN A 212 21.43 -16.55 -27.28
N GLU A 213 20.99 -15.29 -27.17
CA GLU A 213 21.84 -14.10 -27.20
C GLU A 213 22.74 -14.00 -25.95
N ILE A 214 24.01 -13.63 -26.14
CA ILE A 214 25.01 -13.46 -25.05
C ILE A 214 24.97 -12.01 -24.48
N LYS A 215 24.36 -11.08 -25.20
CA LYS A 215 24.34 -9.64 -24.86
C LYS A 215 23.25 -9.33 -23.84
N TYR A 216 23.45 -8.31 -23.01
CA TYR A 216 22.41 -7.83 -22.09
C TYR A 216 21.16 -7.36 -22.84
N PHE A 217 19.97 -7.56 -22.24
CA PHE A 217 18.67 -7.27 -22.85
C PHE A 217 18.55 -5.82 -23.36
N GLU A 218 19.06 -4.85 -22.60
CA GLU A 218 19.04 -3.43 -22.98
C GLU A 218 19.80 -3.17 -24.30
N ILE A 219 20.94 -3.83 -24.50
CA ILE A 219 21.74 -3.71 -25.72
C ILE A 219 21.02 -4.40 -26.88
N TRP A 220 20.40 -5.56 -26.63
CA TRP A 220 19.60 -6.26 -27.64
C TRP A 220 18.42 -5.39 -28.11
N CYS A 221 17.76 -4.71 -27.17
CA CYS A 221 16.68 -3.76 -27.45
C CYS A 221 17.13 -2.65 -28.41
N GLU A 222 18.23 -1.96 -28.09
CA GLU A 222 18.77 -0.88 -28.94
C GLU A 222 19.10 -1.38 -30.35
N MET A 223 19.68 -2.58 -30.47
CA MET A 223 20.01 -3.20 -31.76
C MET A 223 18.79 -3.54 -32.60
N ASN A 224 17.63 -3.76 -31.97
CA ASN A 224 16.36 -4.06 -32.63
C ASN A 224 15.45 -2.82 -32.76
N ASN A 225 16.01 -1.61 -32.63
CA ASN A 225 15.28 -0.33 -32.67
C ASN A 225 14.19 -0.22 -31.60
N PHE A 226 14.45 -0.81 -30.43
CA PHE A 226 13.60 -0.72 -29.27
C PHE A 226 14.30 0.09 -28.17
N ASP A 227 13.70 1.23 -27.80
CA ASP A 227 14.21 2.05 -26.69
C ASP A 227 13.61 1.57 -25.36
N TYR A 228 14.32 0.65 -24.73
CA TYR A 228 13.95 0.11 -23.41
C TYR A 228 13.91 1.22 -22.34
N CYS A 229 14.85 2.18 -22.40
CA CYS A 229 14.93 3.27 -21.43
C CYS A 229 13.72 4.19 -21.52
N ASP A 230 13.29 4.56 -22.73
CA ASP A 230 12.09 5.37 -22.96
C ASP A 230 10.80 4.63 -22.54
N CYS A 231 10.67 3.35 -22.88
CA CYS A 231 9.52 2.55 -22.49
C CYS A 231 9.42 2.41 -20.96
N ARG A 232 10.53 2.12 -20.29
CA ARG A 232 10.61 2.07 -18.83
C ARG A 232 10.29 3.43 -18.21
N ALA A 233 10.85 4.52 -18.73
CA ALA A 233 10.60 5.86 -18.21
C ALA A 233 9.12 6.26 -18.30
N LYS A 234 8.45 5.90 -19.41
CA LYS A 234 7.01 6.14 -19.61
C LYS A 234 6.14 5.37 -18.63
N VAL A 235 6.45 4.09 -18.42
CA VAL A 235 5.74 3.28 -17.42
C VAL A 235 5.94 3.87 -16.01
N MET A 236 7.18 4.22 -15.65
CA MET A 236 7.50 4.80 -14.34
C MET A 236 6.93 6.23 -14.14
N SER A 237 6.38 6.84 -15.20
CA SER A 237 5.76 8.17 -15.15
C SER A 237 4.26 8.15 -14.90
N ILE A 238 3.64 6.96 -14.81
CA ILE A 238 2.24 6.83 -14.41
C ILE A 238 2.10 7.44 -13.02
N PRO A 239 1.18 8.39 -12.82
CA PRO A 239 0.99 9.00 -11.52
C PRO A 239 0.70 7.93 -10.48
N ARG A 240 1.41 7.96 -9.36
CA ARG A 240 1.00 7.20 -8.18
C ARG A 240 -0.38 7.70 -7.80
N ILE A 241 -1.36 6.81 -7.87
CA ILE A 241 -2.72 7.09 -7.44
C ILE A 241 -2.64 7.18 -5.91
N HIS A 242 -2.68 8.40 -5.38
CA HIS A 242 -2.71 8.70 -3.95
C HIS A 242 -4.15 8.92 -3.50
#